data_AF-A0A9Y0ZFX6-F1
#
_entry.id   AF-A0A9Y0ZFX6-F1
#
_cell.length_a   1.000
_cell.length_b   1.000
_cell.length_c   1.000
_cell.angle_alpha   90.00
_cell.angle_beta   90.00
_cell.angle_gamma   90.00
#
_symmetry.space_group_name_H-M   'P 1'
#
loop_
_entity.id
_entity.type
_entity.pdbx_description
1 polymer ?
#
loop_
_entity_poly.entity_id
_entity_poly.type
_entity_poly.pdbx_seq_one_letter_code
_entity_poly.pdbx_strand_id
1 'polypeptide(L)'
;RSVICNALQGLVSEDLVDTFNLPIYACPPGELAAGVERHGLFAIEVMGLTNPAPWLKGSIDMPVFVKHVRAAMEGMFNSQFAGEVTDEMFKRLVPKLEEISEQIHGVPRKE
;
A
#
# COMPACT_ATOMS: atom_id res chain seq x y z
N ARG A 1 -9.71 4.68 9.01
CA ARG A 1 -9.93 3.61 8.00
C ARG A 1 -8.96 3.84 6.84
N SER A 2 -8.40 2.78 6.25
CA SER A 2 -7.46 2.91 5.13
C SER A 2 -8.18 3.41 3.86
N VAL A 3 -7.42 3.99 2.91
CA VAL A 3 -7.98 4.45 1.61
C VAL A 3 -8.65 3.29 0.87
N ILE A 4 -8.10 2.08 1.00
CA ILE A 4 -8.63 0.83 0.43
C ILE A 4 -9.96 0.45 1.09
N CYS A 5 -10.07 0.49 2.43
CA CYS A 5 -11.34 0.24 3.11
C CYS A 5 -12.43 1.22 2.65
N ASN A 6 -12.08 2.50 2.45
CA ASN A 6 -13.02 3.50 1.95
C ASN A 6 -13.43 3.27 0.49
N ALA A 7 -12.61 2.57 -0.32
CA ALA A 7 -12.96 2.18 -1.69
C ALA A 7 -13.89 0.96 -1.72
N LEU A 8 -13.80 0.08 -0.71
CA LEU A 8 -14.66 -1.09 -0.51
C LEU A 8 -16.03 -0.76 0.10
N GLN A 9 -16.18 0.39 0.76
CA GLN A 9 -17.46 0.80 1.36
C GLN A 9 -18.59 0.86 0.31
N GLY A 10 -19.71 0.22 0.65
CA GLY A 10 -20.87 0.11 -0.24
C GLY A 10 -20.71 -0.90 -1.39
N LEU A 11 -19.57 -1.58 -1.52
CA LEU A 11 -19.39 -2.74 -2.40
C LEU A 11 -19.54 -4.06 -1.63
N VAL A 12 -19.20 -4.05 -0.35
CA VAL A 12 -19.22 -5.21 0.55
C VAL A 12 -19.81 -4.82 1.91
N SER A 13 -20.19 -5.81 2.72
CA SER A 13 -20.65 -5.59 4.09
C SER A 13 -19.52 -5.01 4.96
N GLU A 14 -19.90 -4.24 5.96
CA GLU A 14 -18.96 -3.66 6.93
C GLU A 14 -18.17 -4.75 7.67
N ASP A 15 -18.83 -5.84 8.07
CA ASP A 15 -18.18 -7.00 8.68
C ASP A 15 -17.07 -7.60 7.79
N LEU A 16 -17.25 -7.60 6.47
CA LEU A 16 -16.24 -8.12 5.55
C LEU A 16 -15.06 -7.14 5.40
N VAL A 17 -15.33 -5.83 5.44
CA VAL A 17 -14.26 -4.81 5.47
C VAL A 17 -13.45 -4.93 6.75
N ASP A 18 -14.11 -5.17 7.88
CA ASP A 18 -13.47 -5.19 9.20
C ASP A 18 -12.69 -6.50 9.45
N THR A 19 -13.07 -7.60 8.79
CA THR A 19 -12.35 -8.88 8.86
C THR A 19 -11.20 -9.00 7.86
N PHE A 20 -11.25 -8.28 6.75
CA PHE A 20 -10.19 -8.26 5.74
C PHE A 20 -8.93 -7.54 6.26
N ASN A 21 -7.78 -8.22 6.16
CA ASN A 21 -6.46 -7.63 6.45
C ASN A 21 -5.52 -7.84 5.28
N LEU A 22 -4.64 -6.87 5.04
CA LEU A 22 -3.56 -7.03 4.07
C LEU A 22 -2.42 -7.85 4.69
N PRO A 23 -2.00 -8.97 4.09
CA PRO A 23 -0.90 -9.79 4.60
C PRO A 23 0.47 -9.17 4.27
N ILE A 24 0.64 -7.88 4.56
CA ILE A 24 1.86 -7.12 4.27
C ILE A 24 2.44 -6.63 5.59
N TYR A 25 3.69 -7.02 5.85
CA TYR A 25 4.45 -6.55 7.00
C TYR A 25 5.70 -5.80 6.55
N ALA A 26 5.74 -4.50 6.81
CA ALA A 26 6.92 -3.68 6.58
C ALA A 26 7.87 -3.82 7.77
N CYS A 27 8.70 -4.86 7.75
CA CYS A 27 9.61 -5.20 8.85
C CYS A 27 10.63 -4.08 9.10
N PRO A 28 10.71 -3.51 10.33
CA PRO A 28 11.75 -2.58 10.70
C PRO A 28 13.15 -3.21 10.65
N PRO A 29 14.21 -2.47 10.26
CA PRO A 29 15.57 -3.01 10.16
C PRO A 29 16.06 -3.73 11.44
N GLY A 30 15.75 -3.18 12.62
CA GLY A 30 16.14 -3.78 13.89
C GLY A 30 15.47 -5.12 14.17
N GLU A 31 14.20 -5.28 13.77
CA GLU A 31 13.50 -6.56 13.90
C GLU A 31 14.05 -7.59 12.92
N LEU A 32 14.33 -7.16 11.68
CA LEU A 32 14.98 -8.01 10.69
C LEU A 32 16.34 -8.50 11.20
N ALA A 33 17.16 -7.60 11.75
CA ALA A 33 18.47 -7.94 12.30
C ALA A 33 18.37 -8.95 13.46
N ALA A 34 17.50 -8.66 14.45
CA ALA A 34 17.27 -9.56 15.58
C ALA A 34 16.77 -10.95 15.13
N GLY A 35 15.98 -11.02 14.06
CA GLY A 35 15.55 -12.28 13.46
C GLY A 35 16.70 -13.09 12.89
N VAL A 36 17.56 -12.46 12.08
CA VAL A 36 18.72 -13.11 11.45
C VAL A 36 19.73 -13.59 12.49
N GLU A 37 20.07 -12.72 13.46
CA GLU A 37 21.04 -13.03 14.52
C GLU A 37 20.58 -14.17 15.42
N ARG A 38 19.27 -14.24 15.73
CA ARG A 38 18.69 -15.34 16.52
C ARG A 38 18.88 -16.70 15.85
N HIS A 39 18.79 -16.76 14.52
CA HIS A 39 18.97 -18.00 13.78
C HIS A 39 20.45 -18.39 13.63
N GLY A 40 21.37 -17.42 13.64
CA GLY A 40 22.82 -17.66 13.59
C GLY A 40 23.33 -18.30 12.29
N LEU A 41 22.47 -18.41 11.26
CA LEU A 41 22.79 -19.03 9.97
C LEU A 41 23.45 -18.06 8.98
N PHE A 42 23.26 -16.76 9.19
CA PHE A 42 23.73 -15.70 8.31
C PHE A 42 24.33 -14.56 9.13
N ALA A 43 25.34 -13.92 8.57
CA ALA A 43 25.87 -12.65 9.05
C ALA A 43 25.33 -11.51 8.18
N ILE A 44 24.96 -10.40 8.81
CA ILE A 44 24.54 -9.19 8.11
C ILE A 44 25.80 -8.36 7.83
N GLU A 45 26.23 -8.33 6.56
CA GLU A 45 27.39 -7.54 6.15
C GLU A 45 27.04 -6.06 5.96
N VAL A 46 25.87 -5.76 5.37
CA VAL A 46 25.38 -4.40 5.12
C VAL A 46 23.87 -4.35 5.29
N MET A 47 23.39 -3.32 5.99
CA MET A 47 21.96 -3.01 6.10
C MET A 47 21.78 -1.50 6.00
N GLY A 48 20.76 -1.07 5.27
CA GLY A 48 20.44 0.35 5.12
C GLY A 48 19.03 0.55 4.61
N LEU A 49 18.47 1.73 4.89
CA LEU A 49 17.19 2.16 4.35
C LEU A 49 17.42 2.91 3.03
N THR A 50 16.61 2.61 2.02
CA THR A 50 16.59 3.36 0.77
C THR A 50 15.37 4.27 0.73
N ASN A 51 15.57 5.55 0.40
CA ASN A 51 14.48 6.46 0.11
C ASN A 51 14.34 6.63 -1.41
N PRO A 52 13.30 6.07 -2.04
CA PRO A 52 13.09 6.21 -3.48
C PRO A 52 12.50 7.57 -3.87
N ALA A 53 12.05 8.40 -2.91
CA ALA A 53 11.38 9.67 -3.21
C ALA A 53 12.19 10.62 -4.12
N PRO A 54 13.53 10.76 -4.00
CA PRO A 54 14.32 11.59 -4.91
C PRO A 54 14.31 11.13 -6.37
N TRP A 55 13.93 9.88 -6.65
CA TRP A 55 13.83 9.35 -8.02
C TRP A 55 12.51 9.71 -8.71
N LEU A 56 11.52 10.18 -7.95
CA LEU A 56 10.25 10.65 -8.49
C LEU A 56 10.47 12.01 -9.17
N LYS A 57 10.25 12.06 -10.49
CA LYS A 57 10.31 13.29 -11.27
C LYS A 57 8.89 13.75 -11.57
N GLY A 58 8.54 14.95 -11.12
CA GLY A 58 7.21 15.54 -11.35
C GLY A 58 6.11 14.92 -10.47
N SER A 59 4.87 15.14 -10.86
CA SER A 59 3.69 14.56 -10.20
C SER A 59 3.57 13.07 -10.51
N ILE A 60 3.09 12.30 -9.54
CA ILE A 60 2.76 10.88 -9.74
C ILE A 60 1.50 10.80 -10.60
N ASP A 61 1.56 10.08 -11.71
CA ASP A 61 0.38 9.68 -12.48
C ASP A 61 -0.40 8.64 -11.66
N MET A 62 -1.50 9.07 -11.02
CA MET A 62 -2.30 8.23 -10.14
C MET A 62 -2.93 7.02 -10.84
N PRO A 63 -3.50 7.16 -12.05
CA PRO A 63 -3.90 6.00 -12.86
C PRO A 63 -2.79 4.96 -13.07
N VAL A 64 -1.57 5.40 -13.39
CA VAL A 64 -0.41 4.49 -13.56
C VAL A 64 -0.01 3.86 -12.22
N PHE A 65 0.02 4.65 -11.15
CA PHE A 65 0.31 4.15 -9.80
C PHE A 65 -0.69 3.07 -9.37
N VAL A 66 -1.99 3.31 -9.55
CA VAL A 66 -3.04 2.33 -9.21
C VAL A 66 -2.90 1.05 -10.03
N LYS A 67 -2.49 1.12 -11.30
CA LYS A 67 -2.19 -0.09 -12.09
C LYS A 67 -1.05 -0.91 -11.49
N HIS A 68 0.01 -0.28 -11.00
CA HIS A 68 1.10 -0.98 -10.31
C HIS A 68 0.64 -1.63 -9.01
N VAL A 69 -0.15 -0.91 -8.20
CA VAL A 69 -0.75 -1.46 -6.97
C VAL A 69 -1.65 -2.65 -7.30
N ARG A 70 -2.49 -2.52 -8.33
CA ARG A 70 -3.37 -3.60 -8.78
C ARG A 70 -2.60 -4.84 -9.21
N ALA A 71 -1.58 -4.68 -10.06
CA ALA A 71 -0.76 -5.81 -10.51
C ALA A 71 -0.12 -6.58 -9.34
N ALA A 72 0.28 -5.88 -8.27
CA ALA A 72 0.87 -6.51 -7.10
C ALA A 72 -0.17 -7.14 -6.15
N MET A 73 -1.40 -6.62 -6.11
CA MET A 73 -2.35 -6.91 -5.03
C MET A 73 -3.67 -7.56 -5.44
N GLU A 74 -4.02 -7.54 -6.73
CA GLU A 74 -5.32 -8.03 -7.23
C GLU A 74 -5.63 -9.47 -6.80
N GLY A 75 -4.63 -10.36 -6.87
CA GLY A 75 -4.80 -11.74 -6.44
C GLY A 75 -5.18 -11.88 -4.95
N MET A 76 -4.68 -10.98 -4.09
CA MET A 76 -5.03 -10.96 -2.67
C MET A 76 -6.48 -10.53 -2.46
N PHE A 77 -6.95 -9.52 -3.18
CA PHE A 77 -8.34 -9.08 -3.10
C PHE A 77 -9.31 -10.13 -3.66
N ASN A 78 -8.96 -10.75 -4.79
CA ASN A 78 -9.77 -11.80 -5.40
C ASN A 78 -9.86 -13.10 -4.56
N SER A 79 -9.02 -13.24 -3.52
CA SER A 79 -9.14 -14.36 -2.58
C SER A 79 -10.31 -14.21 -1.61
N GLN A 80 -10.80 -12.98 -1.38
CA GLN A 80 -11.89 -12.69 -0.44
C GLN A 80 -13.08 -11.97 -1.09
N PHE A 81 -12.87 -11.32 -2.23
CA PHE A 81 -13.89 -10.54 -2.94
C PHE A 81 -14.11 -11.09 -4.34
N ALA A 82 -15.32 -10.90 -4.86
CA ALA A 82 -15.61 -11.18 -6.27
C ALA A 82 -14.79 -10.25 -7.19
N GLY A 83 -14.46 -10.72 -8.39
CA GLY A 83 -13.63 -9.97 -9.34
C GLY A 83 -14.23 -8.60 -9.68
N GLU A 84 -15.56 -8.52 -9.80
CA GLU A 84 -16.29 -7.28 -10.07
C GLU A 84 -16.18 -6.27 -8.92
N VAL A 85 -16.13 -6.75 -7.67
CA VAL A 85 -15.91 -5.91 -6.48
C VAL A 85 -14.49 -5.36 -6.50
N THR A 86 -13.50 -6.21 -6.79
CA THR A 86 -12.09 -5.80 -6.91
C THR A 86 -11.90 -4.77 -8.03
N ASP A 87 -12.52 -5.01 -9.19
CA ASP A 87 -12.53 -4.08 -10.32
C ASP A 87 -13.05 -2.70 -9.92
N GLU A 88 -14.23 -2.68 -9.30
CA GLU A 88 -14.89 -1.45 -8.92
C GLU A 88 -14.15 -0.72 -7.80
N MET A 89 -13.55 -1.45 -6.85
CA MET A 89 -12.69 -0.90 -5.82
C MET A 89 -11.48 -0.17 -6.42
N PHE A 90 -10.77 -0.78 -7.38
CA PHE A 90 -9.62 -0.14 -8.03
C PHE A 90 -10.02 1.07 -8.87
N LYS A 91 -11.19 1.06 -9.52
CA LYS A 91 -11.72 2.26 -10.20
C LYS A 91 -11.97 3.40 -9.23
N ARG A 92 -12.56 3.12 -8.06
CA ARG A 92 -12.82 4.12 -7.01
C ARG A 92 -11.55 4.63 -6.33
N LEU A 93 -10.46 3.86 -6.40
CA LEU A 93 -9.20 4.21 -5.74
C LEU A 93 -8.49 5.39 -6.42
N VAL A 94 -8.54 5.48 -7.76
CA VAL A 94 -7.88 6.55 -8.53
C VAL A 94 -8.30 7.95 -8.06
N PRO A 95 -9.60 8.35 -8.12
CA PRO A 95 -10.00 9.70 -7.73
C PRO A 95 -9.77 9.98 -6.23
N LYS A 96 -9.84 8.95 -5.36
CA LYS A 96 -9.51 9.11 -3.93
C LYS A 96 -8.03 9.44 -3.72
N LEU A 97 -7.13 8.83 -4.47
CA LEU A 97 -5.70 9.10 -4.37
C LEU A 97 -5.33 10.46 -4.98
N GLU A 98 -6.01 10.87 -6.05
CA GLU A 98 -5.88 12.22 -6.61
C GLU A 98 -6.26 13.29 -5.58
N GLU A 99 -7.42 13.14 -4.93
CA GLU A 99 -7.89 14.04 -3.86
C GLU A 99 -6.86 14.15 -2.71
N ILE A 100 -6.33 13.02 -2.25
CA ILE A 100 -5.31 12.99 -1.20
C ILE A 100 -4.02 13.67 -1.67
N SER A 101 -3.62 13.47 -2.93
CA SER A 101 -2.44 14.11 -3.50
C SER A 101 -2.56 15.62 -3.48
N GLU A 102 -3.72 16.16 -3.88
CA GLU A 102 -3.99 17.60 -3.87
C GLU A 102 -3.93 18.17 -2.44
N GLN A 103 -4.49 17.46 -1.46
CA GLN A 103 -4.42 17.87 -0.04
C GLN A 103 -2.99 17.91 0.48
N ILE A 104 -2.15 16.94 0.13
CA ILE A 104 -0.75 16.88 0.58
C ILE A 104 0.08 17.99 -0.07
N HIS A 105 -0.14 18.30 -1.35
CA HIS A 105 0.58 19.38 -2.05
C HIS A 105 0.14 20.79 -1.60
N GLY A 106 -1.03 20.93 -0.97
CA GLY A 106 -1.49 22.17 -0.35
C GLY A 106 -0.87 22.46 1.04
N VAL A 107 -0.16 21.50 1.65
CA VAL A 107 0.50 21.69 2.95
C VAL A 107 1.97 22.08 2.72
N PRO A 108 2.43 23.27 3.16
CA PRO A 108 3.83 23.64 3.04
C PRO A 108 4.69 22.63 3.80
N ARG A 109 5.69 22.05 3.12
CA ARG A 109 6.71 21.22 3.76
C ARG A 109 7.38 22.09 4.82
N LYS A 110 7.19 21.76 6.10
CA LYS A 110 8.04 22.31 7.16
C LYS A 110 9.44 21.76 6.93
N GLU A 111 10.35 22.66 6.57
CA GLU A 111 11.80 22.44 6.63
C GLU A 111 12.24 22.13 8.05
#